data_AF-A0A940GMV3-F1
#
_entry.id   AF-A0A940GMV3-F1
#
_cell.length_a   1.000
_cell.length_b   1.000
_cell.length_c   1.000
_cell.angle_alpha   90.00
_cell.angle_beta   90.00
_cell.angle_gamma   90.00
#
_symmetry.space_group_name_H-M   'P 1'
#
loop_
_entity.id
_entity.type
_entity.pdbx_description
1 polymer ?
#
loop_
_entity_poly.entity_id
_entity_poly.type
_entity_poly.pdbx_seq_one_letter_code
_entity_poly.pdbx_strand_id
1 'polypeptide(L)'
;MNAAERIYTASTHEDAGAARLAEKLARRIEDDIASHNFPAGNALGSLRDLAERYSVGRAVTREAIGLLERRGLGRLRPGPAGGFILSKPQSEVIGEELANYFRAVGITLSQLLDAREAVDLMAGRLAAGAQAGIVNVAAIEAASAEGHISGHLALRTELARATGEPAVMLLVECLNSLTQDFAGEQWADDFGDGRQPTMALAMRRALKASDVDAVVGMVHRLHYDLAGRLRPLEETPADAEAGAGRLADDRTLAAAVARRLAAEIIRSGTAGQRLGSEWDLCERFSVSRLTLRQAIRLLQDSGLVECRRGRGNGLVVRNHRGTGSIRLALAYLISKDMNPLAAGTILFQLNCFIPALAVSRADAAQRKNLEKLLSRIEANDPFDRYDLLRLVHCVSTLADSPILDLFSRCLSAYEARFHPSLVHRLPANVHASYFRLVRNLLDRLPAGKGGELDWAKAASSRVMLEMSRSRPI
;
A
#
# COMPACT_ATOMS: atom_id res chain seq x y z
N MET A 1 -20.66 -9.58 14.53
CA MET A 1 -19.53 -8.81 13.97
C MET A 1 -20.11 -7.53 13.37
N ASN A 2 -19.72 -6.35 13.83
CA ASN A 2 -20.17 -5.08 13.24
C ASN A 2 -19.54 -4.90 11.83
N ALA A 3 -20.04 -3.98 11.00
CA ALA A 3 -19.49 -3.83 9.64
C ALA A 3 -18.02 -3.38 9.62
N ALA A 4 -17.58 -2.58 10.59
CA ALA A 4 -16.18 -2.22 10.79
C ALA A 4 -15.28 -3.46 10.89
N GLU A 5 -15.60 -4.39 11.79
CA GLU A 5 -14.83 -5.63 11.97
C GLU A 5 -14.92 -6.54 10.73
N ARG A 6 -16.07 -6.59 10.03
CA ARG A 6 -16.20 -7.34 8.76
C ARG A 6 -15.29 -6.78 7.68
N ILE A 7 -15.26 -5.45 7.50
CA ILE A 7 -14.44 -4.77 6.48
C ILE A 7 -12.97 -4.91 6.84
N TYR A 8 -12.60 -4.71 8.10
CA TYR A 8 -11.23 -4.88 8.58
C TYR A 8 -10.73 -6.30 8.31
N THR A 9 -11.47 -7.32 8.78
CA THR A 9 -11.13 -8.75 8.60
C THR A 9 -11.01 -9.13 7.12
N ALA A 10 -11.94 -8.64 6.28
CA ALA A 10 -11.88 -8.88 4.84
C ALA A 10 -10.67 -8.19 4.18
N SER A 11 -10.31 -6.99 4.64
CA SER A 11 -9.17 -6.22 4.12
C SER A 11 -7.84 -6.81 4.57
N THR A 12 -7.73 -7.29 5.81
CA THR A 12 -6.50 -7.86 6.37
C THR A 12 -6.32 -9.36 6.08
N HIS A 13 -7.39 -10.04 5.63
CA HIS A 13 -7.45 -11.51 5.51
C HIS A 13 -7.04 -12.24 6.78
N GLU A 14 -7.38 -11.67 7.93
CA GLU A 14 -7.18 -12.34 9.20
C GLU A 14 -8.35 -13.26 9.50
N ASP A 15 -8.07 -14.47 9.96
CA ASP A 15 -9.12 -15.27 10.57
C ASP A 15 -9.43 -14.71 11.96
N ALA A 16 -10.61 -14.12 12.12
CA ALA A 16 -11.08 -13.56 13.40
C ALA A 16 -11.04 -14.59 14.56
N GLY A 17 -11.09 -15.88 14.24
CA GLY A 17 -10.95 -16.99 15.20
C GLY A 17 -9.52 -17.43 15.52
N ALA A 18 -8.52 -17.04 14.72
CA ALA A 18 -7.12 -17.51 14.83
C ALA A 18 -6.14 -16.45 15.37
N ALA A 19 -6.58 -15.20 15.57
CA ALA A 19 -5.73 -14.15 16.12
C ALA A 19 -5.25 -14.53 17.54
N ARG A 20 -3.94 -14.77 17.67
CA ARG A 20 -3.27 -15.05 18.95
C ARG A 20 -3.58 -13.92 19.94
N LEU A 21 -3.67 -14.24 21.23
CA LEU A 21 -4.00 -13.27 22.28
C LEU A 21 -3.08 -12.02 22.26
N ALA A 22 -1.80 -12.20 21.87
CA ALA A 22 -0.84 -11.12 21.69
C ALA A 22 -1.18 -10.17 20.53
N GLU A 23 -1.76 -10.68 19.44
CA GLU A 23 -2.19 -9.87 18.30
C GLU A 23 -3.39 -9.00 18.67
N LYS A 24 -4.35 -9.57 19.40
CA LYS A 24 -5.50 -8.83 19.95
C LYS A 24 -5.04 -7.72 20.90
N LEU A 25 -4.05 -8.00 21.73
CA LEU A 25 -3.45 -7.01 22.62
C LEU A 25 -2.72 -5.91 21.85
N ALA A 26 -1.91 -6.27 20.85
CA ALA A 26 -1.22 -5.28 20.01
C ALA A 26 -2.22 -4.33 19.32
N ARG A 27 -3.34 -4.86 18.80
CA ARG A 27 -4.41 -4.03 18.23
C ARG A 27 -5.02 -3.09 19.26
N ARG A 28 -5.34 -3.58 20.46
CA ARG A 28 -5.88 -2.72 21.53
C ARG A 28 -4.92 -1.59 21.91
N ILE A 29 -3.62 -1.87 21.96
CA ILE A 29 -2.60 -0.85 22.22
C ILE A 29 -2.55 0.19 21.10
N GLU A 30 -2.58 -0.25 19.84
CA GLU A 30 -2.66 0.65 18.68
C GLU A 30 -3.91 1.54 18.71
N ASP A 31 -5.06 0.98 19.10
CA ASP A 31 -6.32 1.74 19.23
C ASP A 31 -6.22 2.79 20.34
N ASP A 32 -5.61 2.43 21.47
CA ASP A 32 -5.32 3.35 22.56
C ASP A 32 -4.35 4.46 22.12
N ILE A 33 -3.34 4.14 21.29
CA ILE A 33 -2.39 5.14 20.75
C ILE A 33 -3.10 6.14 19.85
N ALA A 34 -3.93 5.67 18.92
CA ALA A 34 -4.72 6.53 18.05
C ALA A 34 -5.68 7.42 18.86
N SER A 35 -6.35 6.86 19.87
CA SER A 35 -7.41 7.57 20.61
C SER A 35 -6.90 8.61 21.60
N HIS A 36 -5.68 8.44 22.13
CA HIS A 36 -5.14 9.30 23.20
C HIS A 36 -4.02 10.24 22.72
N ASN A 37 -3.73 10.26 21.41
CA ASN A 37 -2.69 11.06 20.76
C ASN A 37 -1.37 11.10 21.54
N PHE A 38 -0.85 9.91 21.90
CA PHE A 38 0.37 9.83 22.69
C PHE A 38 1.58 10.40 21.91
N PRO A 39 2.33 11.35 22.48
CA PRO A 39 3.51 11.91 21.81
C PRO A 39 4.60 10.87 21.58
N ALA A 40 5.30 11.01 20.45
CA ALA A 40 6.52 10.24 20.21
C ALA A 40 7.58 10.55 21.27
N GLY A 41 8.34 9.55 21.68
CA GLY A 41 9.34 9.66 22.75
C GLY A 41 8.80 9.44 24.16
N ASN A 42 7.47 9.47 24.36
CA ASN A 42 6.88 9.16 25.66
C ASN A 42 6.84 7.65 25.91
N ALA A 43 6.99 7.28 27.18
CA ALA A 43 6.81 5.90 27.62
C ALA A 43 5.31 5.60 27.76
N LEU A 44 4.83 4.55 27.09
CA LEU A 44 3.48 4.03 27.27
C LEU A 44 3.32 3.31 28.63
N GLY A 45 4.43 2.81 29.17
CA GLY A 45 4.50 2.08 30.44
C GLY A 45 5.50 0.93 30.38
N SER A 46 5.83 0.36 31.54
CA SER A 46 6.63 -0.87 31.62
C SER A 46 5.83 -2.10 31.18
N LEU A 47 6.50 -3.22 30.91
CA LEU A 47 5.81 -4.49 30.61
C LEU A 47 4.86 -4.91 31.76
N ARG A 48 5.17 -4.53 33.00
CA ARG A 48 4.30 -4.78 34.15
C ARG A 48 3.07 -3.91 34.08
N ASP A 49 3.25 -2.60 33.88
CA ASP A 49 2.14 -1.64 33.82
C ASP A 49 1.19 -1.97 32.67
N LEU A 50 1.74 -2.35 31.51
CA LEU A 50 0.94 -2.77 30.34
C LEU A 50 0.22 -4.10 30.59
N ALA A 51 0.86 -5.07 31.26
CA ALA A 51 0.20 -6.32 31.63
C ALA A 51 -0.98 -6.08 32.59
N GLU A 52 -0.80 -5.20 33.57
CA GLU A 52 -1.84 -4.80 34.53
C GLU A 52 -2.96 -4.00 33.83
N ARG A 53 -2.61 -2.94 33.08
CA ARG A 53 -3.56 -2.08 32.33
C ARG A 53 -4.47 -2.87 31.39
N TYR A 54 -3.92 -3.81 30.64
CA TYR A 54 -4.69 -4.59 29.66
C TYR A 54 -5.20 -5.94 30.19
N SER A 55 -4.97 -6.25 31.47
CA SER A 55 -5.42 -7.49 32.12
C SER A 55 -4.98 -8.76 31.37
N VAL A 56 -3.70 -8.83 31.00
CA VAL A 56 -3.09 -9.93 30.22
C VAL A 56 -1.79 -10.40 30.85
N GLY A 57 -1.45 -11.68 30.65
CA GLY A 57 -0.22 -12.25 31.20
C GLY A 57 1.06 -11.67 30.58
N ARG A 58 2.14 -11.59 31.36
CA ARG A 58 3.45 -11.01 30.95
C ARG A 58 4.01 -11.56 29.63
N ALA A 59 3.81 -12.86 29.35
CA ALA A 59 4.28 -13.47 28.11
C ALA A 59 3.55 -12.89 26.87
N VAL A 60 2.24 -12.69 26.99
CA VAL A 60 1.39 -12.10 25.96
C VAL A 60 1.76 -10.63 25.76
N THR A 61 1.96 -9.88 26.85
CA THR A 61 2.42 -8.49 26.80
C THR A 61 3.74 -8.36 26.07
N ARG A 62 4.72 -9.22 26.38
CA ARG A 62 6.02 -9.21 25.71
C ARG A 62 5.91 -9.53 24.22
N GLU A 63 5.08 -10.50 23.84
CA GLU A 63 4.85 -10.84 22.43
C GLU A 63 4.16 -9.69 21.68
N ALA A 64 3.15 -9.06 22.30
CA ALA A 64 2.45 -7.91 21.74
C ALA A 64 3.38 -6.71 21.55
N ILE A 65 4.22 -6.41 22.54
CA ILE A 65 5.20 -5.32 22.44
C ILE A 65 6.22 -5.62 21.35
N GLY A 66 6.70 -6.86 21.25
CA GLY A 66 7.56 -7.26 20.14
C GLY A 66 6.91 -7.08 18.77
N LEU A 67 5.59 -7.29 18.63
CA LEU A 67 4.87 -7.00 17.38
C LEU A 67 4.87 -5.50 17.07
N LEU A 68 4.62 -4.64 18.07
CA LEU A 68 4.61 -3.19 17.92
C LEU A 68 6.01 -2.62 17.59
N GLU A 69 7.07 -3.20 18.17
CA GLU A 69 8.46 -2.86 17.83
C GLU A 69 8.77 -3.14 16.35
N ARG A 70 8.36 -4.31 15.85
CA ARG A 70 8.57 -4.68 14.43
C ARG A 70 7.75 -3.81 13.47
N ARG A 71 6.65 -3.22 13.95
CA ARG A 71 5.87 -2.22 13.21
C ARG A 71 6.43 -0.80 13.30
N GLY A 72 7.52 -0.60 14.04
CA GLY A 72 8.15 0.72 14.21
C GLY A 72 7.40 1.67 15.14
N LEU A 73 6.37 1.22 15.86
CA LEU A 73 5.55 2.06 16.76
C LEU A 73 6.25 2.42 18.07
N GLY A 74 7.34 1.74 18.39
CA GLY A 74 8.11 2.01 19.59
C GLY A 74 9.24 1.04 19.79
N ARG A 75 9.92 1.20 20.92
CA ARG A 75 11.06 0.38 21.33
C ARG A 75 11.09 0.23 22.84
N LEU A 76 11.33 -0.98 23.32
CA LEU A 76 11.38 -1.29 24.74
C LEU A 76 12.73 -0.83 25.31
N ARG A 77 12.70 0.16 26.20
CA ARG A 77 13.87 0.63 26.95
C ARG A 77 13.98 -0.12 28.29
N PRO A 78 15.07 -0.85 28.57
CA PRO A 78 15.29 -1.47 29.88
C PRO A 78 15.49 -0.45 31.01
N GLY A 79 15.25 -0.86 32.26
CA GLY A 79 15.60 -0.10 33.48
C GLY A 79 14.41 0.50 34.26
N PRO A 80 14.67 1.14 35.43
CA PRO A 80 13.64 1.63 36.37
C PRO A 80 12.75 2.75 35.83
N ALA A 81 13.30 3.60 34.94
CA ALA A 81 12.56 4.59 34.16
C ALA A 81 12.34 4.14 32.70
N GLY A 82 12.50 2.84 32.45
CA GLY A 82 12.31 2.20 31.16
C GLY A 82 10.82 2.04 30.80
N GLY A 83 10.57 1.27 29.75
CA GLY A 83 9.22 1.01 29.26
C GLY A 83 9.17 1.01 27.75
N PHE A 84 7.97 0.83 27.20
CA PHE A 84 7.77 0.89 25.77
C PHE A 84 7.72 2.36 25.32
N ILE A 85 8.79 2.82 24.65
CA ILE A 85 8.95 4.19 24.20
C ILE A 85 8.39 4.33 22.80
N LEU A 86 7.38 5.19 22.62
CA LEU A 86 6.72 5.38 21.34
C LEU A 86 7.64 6.04 20.32
N SER A 87 7.50 5.66 19.06
CA SER A 87 8.28 6.16 17.93
C SER A 87 7.35 6.54 16.78
N LYS A 88 7.79 7.48 15.94
CA LYS A 88 7.11 7.80 14.68
C LYS A 88 7.88 7.14 13.54
N PRO A 89 7.37 6.05 12.94
CA PRO A 89 8.00 5.48 11.76
C PRO A 89 8.06 6.51 10.63
N GLN A 90 9.17 6.48 9.90
CA GLN A 90 9.41 7.30 8.73
C GLN A 90 8.74 6.69 7.49
N SER A 91 8.21 7.54 6.60
CA SER A 91 7.49 7.10 5.39
C SER A 91 8.39 6.29 4.47
N GLU A 92 9.67 6.65 4.41
CA GLU A 92 10.67 6.05 3.54
C GLU A 92 10.95 4.62 3.98
N VAL A 93 11.09 4.39 5.30
CA VAL A 93 11.31 3.06 5.88
C VAL A 93 10.10 2.15 5.65
N ILE A 94 8.89 2.64 5.92
CA ILE A 94 7.67 1.82 5.75
C ILE A 94 7.37 1.61 4.27
N GLY A 95 7.59 2.62 3.43
CA GLY A 95 7.47 2.54 1.97
C GLY A 95 8.42 1.49 1.39
N GLU A 96 9.66 1.42 1.87
CA GLU A 96 10.63 0.39 1.50
C GLU A 96 10.14 -1.01 1.88
N GLU A 97 9.59 -1.20 3.08
CA GLU A 97 9.03 -2.50 3.48
C GLU A 97 7.81 -2.91 2.63
N LEU A 98 6.97 -1.96 2.22
CA LEU A 98 5.90 -2.22 1.26
C LEU A 98 6.46 -2.58 -0.12
N ALA A 99 7.51 -1.89 -0.58
CA ALA A 99 8.19 -2.20 -1.83
C ALA A 99 8.80 -3.61 -1.78
N ASN A 100 9.40 -4.02 -0.66
CA ASN A 100 9.94 -5.36 -0.45
C ASN A 100 8.89 -6.45 -0.60
N TYR A 101 7.67 -6.21 -0.11
CA TYR A 101 6.54 -7.11 -0.36
C TYR A 101 6.26 -7.25 -1.86
N PHE A 102 6.23 -6.16 -2.62
CA PHE A 102 5.97 -6.21 -4.07
C PHE A 102 7.12 -6.82 -4.88
N ARG A 103 8.37 -6.60 -4.48
CA ARG A 103 9.53 -7.29 -5.04
C ARG A 103 9.43 -8.79 -4.84
N ALA A 104 9.04 -9.22 -3.63
CA ALA A 104 8.77 -10.62 -3.37
C ALA A 104 7.64 -11.14 -4.26
N VAL A 105 6.55 -10.36 -4.43
CA VAL A 105 5.40 -10.71 -5.28
C VAL A 105 5.77 -10.81 -6.76
N GLY A 106 6.87 -10.18 -7.19
CA GLY A 106 7.31 -10.19 -8.59
C GLY A 106 6.44 -9.32 -9.48
N ILE A 107 6.25 -8.06 -9.09
CA ILE A 107 5.47 -7.12 -9.91
C ILE A 107 6.12 -6.84 -11.28
N THR A 108 5.30 -6.56 -12.28
CA THR A 108 5.76 -6.17 -13.61
C THR A 108 5.86 -4.64 -13.76
N LEU A 109 6.60 -4.17 -14.77
CA LEU A 109 6.66 -2.74 -15.10
C LEU A 109 5.26 -2.17 -15.39
N SER A 110 4.41 -2.91 -16.11
CA SER A 110 3.05 -2.44 -16.41
C SER A 110 2.23 -2.23 -15.13
N GLN A 111 2.34 -3.14 -14.16
CA GLN A 111 1.64 -3.04 -12.89
C GLN A 111 2.15 -1.84 -12.05
N LEU A 112 3.46 -1.57 -12.07
CA LEU A 112 4.04 -0.38 -11.46
C LEU A 112 3.53 0.91 -12.13
N LEU A 113 3.54 0.97 -13.46
CA LEU A 113 3.10 2.15 -14.21
C LEU A 113 1.63 2.46 -13.98
N ASP A 114 0.75 1.45 -13.99
CA ASP A 114 -0.66 1.63 -13.66
C ASP A 114 -0.87 2.21 -12.26
N ALA A 115 -0.13 1.67 -11.27
CA ALA A 115 -0.21 2.15 -9.90
C ALA A 115 0.34 3.58 -9.76
N ARG A 116 1.44 3.89 -10.46
CA ARG A 116 2.00 5.24 -10.52
C ARG A 116 1.05 6.24 -11.14
N GLU A 117 0.41 5.91 -12.25
CA GLU A 117 -0.51 6.82 -12.91
C GLU A 117 -1.68 7.17 -11.96
N ALA A 118 -2.25 6.17 -11.30
CA ALA A 118 -3.32 6.38 -10.33
C ALA A 118 -2.87 7.28 -9.16
N VAL A 119 -1.72 6.98 -8.54
CA VAL A 119 -1.23 7.70 -7.36
C VAL A 119 -0.69 9.08 -7.71
N ASP A 120 0.06 9.24 -8.80
CA ASP A 120 0.62 10.51 -9.25
C ASP A 120 -0.54 11.51 -9.54
N LEU A 121 -1.55 11.09 -10.32
CA LEU A 121 -2.69 11.95 -10.64
C LEU A 121 -3.51 12.30 -9.40
N MET A 122 -3.68 11.35 -8.47
CA MET A 122 -4.32 11.60 -7.17
C MET A 122 -3.55 12.63 -6.34
N ALA A 123 -2.23 12.44 -6.19
CA ALA A 123 -1.36 13.34 -5.44
C ALA A 123 -1.37 14.74 -6.05
N GLY A 124 -1.29 14.87 -7.38
CA GLY A 124 -1.37 16.16 -8.07
C GLY A 124 -2.67 16.90 -7.80
N ARG A 125 -3.83 16.20 -7.83
CA ARG A 125 -5.13 16.82 -7.50
C ARG A 125 -5.20 17.29 -6.06
N LEU A 126 -4.81 16.43 -5.11
CA LEU A 126 -4.84 16.76 -3.69
C LEU A 126 -3.88 17.92 -3.37
N ALA A 127 -2.70 17.95 -3.98
CA ALA A 127 -1.74 19.04 -3.82
C ALA A 127 -2.25 20.38 -4.36
N ALA A 128 -2.99 20.38 -5.48
CA ALA A 128 -3.61 21.59 -6.01
C ALA A 128 -4.78 22.11 -5.16
N GLY A 129 -5.51 21.19 -4.50
CA GLY A 129 -6.61 21.50 -3.59
C GLY A 129 -6.17 21.87 -2.17
N ALA A 130 -4.94 21.52 -1.78
CA ALA A 130 -4.40 21.89 -0.47
C ALA A 130 -4.16 23.41 -0.38
N GLN A 131 -4.44 24.01 0.79
CA GLN A 131 -4.14 25.42 1.02
C GLN A 131 -2.64 25.68 0.73
N ALA A 132 -2.34 26.69 -0.11
CA ALA A 132 -1.03 26.98 -0.72
C ALA A 132 0.09 27.41 0.25
N GLY A 133 0.35 26.63 1.30
CA GLY A 133 1.32 26.92 2.37
C GLY A 133 2.41 25.85 2.62
N ILE A 134 2.37 24.68 1.95
CA ILE A 134 3.30 23.56 2.24
C ILE A 134 3.92 22.97 0.96
N VAL A 135 4.08 23.78 -0.10
CA VAL A 135 4.88 23.36 -1.26
C VAL A 135 6.28 23.93 -1.07
N ASN A 136 7.26 23.08 -0.74
CA ASN A 136 8.65 23.49 -0.75
C ASN A 136 9.12 23.62 -2.21
N VAL A 137 8.84 24.79 -2.78
CA VAL A 137 9.15 25.11 -4.18
C VAL A 137 10.65 24.96 -4.47
N ALA A 138 11.51 25.35 -3.54
CA ALA A 138 12.96 25.21 -3.71
C ALA A 138 13.36 23.73 -3.79
N ALA A 139 12.70 22.87 -3.01
CA ALA A 139 12.90 21.42 -3.12
C ALA A 139 12.35 20.85 -4.44
N ILE A 140 11.21 21.35 -4.94
CA ILE A 140 10.67 21.00 -6.26
C ILE A 140 11.60 21.44 -7.39
N GLU A 141 12.15 22.66 -7.32
CA GLU A 141 13.09 23.21 -8.29
C GLU A 141 14.43 22.47 -8.25
N ALA A 142 14.96 22.17 -7.06
CA ALA A 142 16.17 21.37 -6.88
C ALA A 142 15.99 19.94 -7.42
N ALA A 143 14.88 19.28 -7.06
CA ALA A 143 14.51 17.98 -7.61
C ALA A 143 14.42 18.02 -9.14
N SER A 144 13.79 19.06 -9.69
CA SER A 144 13.61 19.18 -11.14
C SER A 144 14.87 19.63 -11.89
N ALA A 145 15.94 20.05 -11.20
CA ALA A 145 17.17 20.51 -11.84
C ALA A 145 18.12 19.36 -12.20
N GLU A 146 17.96 18.20 -11.58
CA GLU A 146 18.96 17.14 -11.63
C GLU A 146 18.94 16.33 -12.92
N GLY A 147 17.93 16.41 -13.80
CA GLY A 147 17.95 15.60 -15.02
C GLY A 147 18.19 14.11 -14.74
N HIS A 148 17.73 13.58 -13.61
CA HIS A 148 18.00 12.20 -13.24
C HIS A 148 16.72 11.59 -12.68
N ILE A 149 16.67 10.25 -12.58
CA ILE A 149 15.56 9.56 -11.89
C ILE A 149 15.28 10.19 -10.53
N SER A 150 16.35 10.49 -9.78
CA SER A 150 16.30 11.10 -8.46
C SER A 150 15.45 12.36 -8.46
N GLY A 151 15.56 13.19 -9.49
CA GLY A 151 14.74 14.38 -9.66
C GLY A 151 13.26 14.10 -9.91
N HIS A 152 12.96 13.12 -10.77
CA HIS A 152 11.58 12.67 -11.01
C HIS A 152 10.93 12.07 -9.76
N LEU A 153 11.69 11.35 -8.94
CA LEU A 153 11.21 10.75 -7.70
C LEU A 153 11.05 11.81 -6.60
N ALA A 154 12.02 12.70 -6.45
CA ALA A 154 11.99 13.79 -5.48
C ALA A 154 10.82 14.76 -5.74
N LEU A 155 10.53 15.09 -7.01
CA LEU A 155 9.37 15.89 -7.36
C LEU A 155 8.05 15.25 -6.88
N ARG A 156 7.94 13.93 -6.99
CA ARG A 156 6.75 13.19 -6.53
C ARG A 156 6.66 13.17 -5.01
N THR A 157 7.78 12.99 -4.31
CA THR A 157 7.84 13.14 -2.86
C THR A 157 7.38 14.53 -2.41
N GLU A 158 7.79 15.59 -3.11
CA GLU A 158 7.33 16.96 -2.78
C GLU A 158 5.84 17.17 -3.10
N LEU A 159 5.31 16.63 -4.20
CA LEU A 159 3.88 16.65 -4.48
C LEU A 159 3.08 15.90 -3.40
N ALA A 160 3.56 14.73 -2.98
CA ALA A 160 2.95 13.97 -1.89
C ALA A 160 2.96 14.76 -0.58
N ARG A 161 4.09 15.39 -0.25
CA ARG A 161 4.21 16.25 0.94
C ARG A 161 3.25 17.43 0.90
N ALA A 162 3.08 18.05 -0.28
CA ALA A 162 2.17 19.17 -0.47
C ALA A 162 0.69 18.81 -0.22
N THR A 163 0.30 17.54 -0.37
CA THR A 163 -1.05 17.09 -0.03
C THR A 163 -1.35 17.18 1.47
N GLY A 164 -0.32 17.13 2.33
CA GLY A 164 -0.46 17.01 3.78
C GLY A 164 -0.97 15.64 4.25
N GLU A 165 -1.22 14.70 3.34
CA GLU A 165 -1.84 13.41 3.64
C GLU A 165 -0.79 12.30 3.87
N PRO A 166 -0.71 11.71 5.08
CA PRO A 166 0.27 10.68 5.40
C PRO A 166 0.17 9.46 4.47
N ALA A 167 -1.05 9.06 4.12
CA ALA A 167 -1.25 7.95 3.19
C ALA A 167 -0.61 8.23 1.84
N VAL A 168 -0.83 9.41 1.24
CA VAL A 168 -0.26 9.76 -0.06
C VAL A 168 1.26 9.73 -0.01
N MET A 169 1.86 10.28 1.05
CA MET A 169 3.31 10.21 1.28
C MET A 169 3.80 8.76 1.30
N LEU A 170 3.16 7.88 2.07
CA LEU A 170 3.53 6.47 2.16
C LEU A 170 3.42 5.74 0.80
N LEU A 171 2.33 5.97 0.06
CA LEU A 171 2.13 5.34 -1.25
C LEU A 171 3.21 5.79 -2.25
N VAL A 172 3.55 7.07 -2.25
CA VAL A 172 4.58 7.64 -3.13
C VAL A 172 5.97 7.11 -2.78
N GLU A 173 6.34 7.04 -1.50
CA GLU A 173 7.64 6.47 -1.10
C GLU A 173 7.79 5.00 -1.50
N CYS A 174 6.72 4.20 -1.35
CA CYS A 174 6.71 2.82 -1.83
C CYS A 174 6.91 2.74 -3.36
N LEU A 175 6.18 3.55 -4.13
CA LEU A 175 6.32 3.57 -5.59
C LEU A 175 7.68 4.10 -6.03
N ASN A 176 8.25 5.07 -5.32
CA ASN A 176 9.59 5.61 -5.57
C ASN A 176 10.65 4.53 -5.42
N SER A 177 10.61 3.76 -4.33
CA SER A 177 11.50 2.61 -4.15
C SER A 177 11.36 1.60 -5.30
N LEU A 178 10.14 1.20 -5.64
CA LEU A 178 9.90 0.24 -6.73
C LEU A 178 10.37 0.74 -8.11
N THR A 179 10.38 2.05 -8.34
CA THR A 179 10.75 2.60 -9.65
C THR A 179 12.23 2.51 -9.92
N GLN A 180 13.04 2.55 -8.86
CA GLN A 180 14.48 2.37 -8.98
C GLN A 180 14.82 0.97 -9.52
N ASP A 181 13.97 -0.03 -9.24
CA ASP A 181 14.17 -1.40 -9.73
C ASP A 181 14.08 -1.49 -11.26
N PHE A 182 13.26 -0.65 -11.90
CA PHE A 182 13.04 -0.63 -13.35
C PHE A 182 13.85 0.47 -14.08
N ALA A 183 14.73 1.15 -13.35
CA ALA A 183 15.65 2.15 -13.88
C ALA A 183 16.93 1.47 -14.38
N GLY A 184 17.28 1.70 -15.65
CA GLY A 184 18.49 1.13 -16.25
C GLY A 184 19.77 1.84 -15.79
N GLU A 185 20.92 1.18 -15.94
CA GLU A 185 22.24 1.70 -15.53
C GLU A 185 22.70 2.92 -16.36
N GLN A 186 22.16 3.11 -17.57
CA GLN A 186 22.51 4.19 -18.51
C GLN A 186 21.82 5.54 -18.23
N TRP A 187 21.10 5.68 -17.11
CA TRP A 187 20.29 6.87 -16.81
C TRP A 187 21.08 8.15 -16.46
N ALA A 188 22.42 8.08 -16.41
CA ALA A 188 23.29 9.21 -16.09
C ALA A 188 23.52 10.20 -17.26
N ASP A 189 23.39 9.76 -18.52
CA ASP A 189 23.87 10.53 -19.68
C ASP A 189 22.77 11.22 -20.52
N ASP A 190 21.49 10.98 -20.25
CA ASP A 190 20.39 11.27 -21.19
C ASP A 190 19.61 12.58 -20.93
N PHE A 191 20.01 13.38 -19.95
CA PHE A 191 19.25 14.57 -19.54
C PHE A 191 20.04 15.85 -19.73
N GLY A 192 20.06 16.31 -20.99
CA GLY A 192 20.72 17.53 -21.42
C GLY A 192 19.82 18.52 -22.16
N ASP A 193 18.50 18.45 -22.01
CA ASP A 193 17.59 19.46 -22.59
C ASP A 193 17.04 20.35 -21.48
N GLY A 194 17.47 21.62 -21.46
CA GLY A 194 17.11 22.68 -20.49
C GLY A 194 15.63 23.05 -20.40
N ARG A 195 14.69 22.13 -20.69
CA ARG A 195 13.24 22.25 -20.50
C ARG A 195 12.78 22.07 -19.05
N GLN A 196 13.53 21.35 -18.20
CA GLN A 196 13.10 21.03 -16.83
C GLN A 196 12.88 22.25 -15.89
N PRO A 197 13.68 23.33 -15.94
CA PRO A 197 13.44 24.53 -15.13
C PRO A 197 12.09 25.21 -15.42
N THR A 198 11.60 25.12 -16.66
CA THR A 198 10.32 25.73 -17.07
C THR A 198 9.10 24.97 -16.54
N MET A 199 9.19 23.65 -16.40
CA MET A 199 8.10 22.81 -15.89
C MET A 199 7.89 23.00 -14.39
N ALA A 200 8.97 23.05 -13.60
CA ALA A 200 8.90 23.30 -12.15
C ALA A 200 8.23 24.65 -11.85
N LEU A 201 8.61 25.69 -12.61
CA LEU A 201 8.02 27.02 -12.48
C LEU A 201 6.53 27.03 -12.88
N ALA A 202 6.16 26.31 -13.93
CA ALA A 202 4.77 26.17 -14.37
C ALA A 202 3.93 25.41 -13.33
N MET A 203 4.45 24.31 -12.79
CA MET A 203 3.83 23.54 -11.71
C MET A 203 3.59 24.41 -10.49
N ARG A 204 4.58 25.23 -10.11
CA ARG A 204 4.43 26.19 -9.02
C ARG A 204 3.32 27.19 -9.26
N ARG A 205 3.24 27.78 -10.46
CA ARG A 205 2.18 28.75 -10.81
C ARG A 205 0.81 28.09 -10.71
N ALA A 206 0.67 26.87 -11.24
CA ALA A 206 -0.58 26.12 -11.19
C ALA A 206 -0.99 25.78 -9.75
N LEU A 207 -0.07 25.27 -8.93
CA LEU A 207 -0.31 24.99 -7.50
C LEU A 207 -0.70 26.26 -6.72
N LYS A 208 0.00 27.39 -6.94
CA LYS A 208 -0.34 28.68 -6.30
C LYS A 208 -1.71 29.21 -6.70
N ALA A 209 -2.14 28.94 -7.93
CA ALA A 209 -3.44 29.32 -8.45
C ALA A 209 -4.55 28.31 -8.10
N SER A 210 -4.21 27.19 -7.42
CA SER A 210 -5.12 26.05 -7.24
C SER A 210 -5.73 25.55 -8.56
N ASP A 211 -4.96 25.64 -9.65
CA ASP A 211 -5.35 25.19 -10.97
C ASP A 211 -5.15 23.67 -11.09
N VAL A 212 -6.17 22.93 -10.63
CA VAL A 212 -6.18 21.46 -10.62
C VAL A 212 -5.94 20.89 -12.02
N ASP A 213 -6.54 21.47 -13.06
CA ASP A 213 -6.46 20.92 -14.42
C ASP A 213 -5.04 21.12 -15.00
N ALA A 214 -4.42 22.27 -14.75
CA ALA A 214 -3.04 22.50 -15.14
C ALA A 214 -2.04 21.59 -14.40
N VAL A 215 -2.20 21.41 -13.08
CA VAL A 215 -1.35 20.51 -12.28
C VAL A 215 -1.47 19.07 -12.77
N VAL A 216 -2.70 18.57 -12.93
CA VAL A 216 -2.96 17.20 -13.40
C VAL A 216 -2.40 16.99 -14.80
N GLY A 217 -2.57 17.95 -15.71
CA GLY A 217 -2.01 17.88 -17.06
C GLY A 217 -0.47 17.81 -17.06
N MET A 218 0.20 18.53 -16.15
CA MET A 218 1.65 18.45 -15.98
C MET A 218 2.09 17.11 -15.39
N VAL A 219 1.42 16.64 -14.33
CA VAL A 219 1.69 15.34 -13.69
C VAL A 219 1.51 14.19 -14.68
N HIS A 220 0.47 14.23 -15.51
CA HIS A 220 0.27 13.27 -16.57
C HIS A 220 1.46 13.24 -17.54
N ARG A 221 1.95 14.39 -18.02
CA ARG A 221 3.16 14.43 -18.88
C ARG A 221 4.40 13.85 -18.18
N LEU A 222 4.60 14.15 -16.90
CA LEU A 222 5.70 13.59 -16.09
C LEU A 222 5.59 12.08 -15.90
N HIS A 223 4.38 11.54 -15.91
CA HIS A 223 4.15 10.10 -15.89
C HIS A 223 4.59 9.45 -17.21
N TYR A 224 4.13 9.96 -18.35
CA TYR A 224 4.52 9.41 -19.67
C TYR A 224 6.02 9.53 -19.95
N ASP A 225 6.64 10.65 -19.56
CA ASP A 225 8.08 10.83 -19.70
C ASP A 225 8.86 9.80 -18.87
N LEU A 226 8.42 9.53 -17.63
CA LEU A 226 8.99 8.45 -16.81
C LEU A 226 8.76 7.07 -17.47
N ALA A 227 7.54 6.80 -17.92
CA ALA A 227 7.17 5.52 -18.52
C ALA A 227 7.98 5.18 -19.78
N GLY A 228 8.26 6.17 -20.63
CA GLY A 228 9.09 5.98 -21.83
C GLY A 228 10.55 5.60 -21.53
N ARG A 229 11.02 5.87 -20.32
CA ARG A 229 12.42 5.69 -19.88
C ARG A 229 12.64 4.42 -19.06
N LEU A 230 11.60 3.92 -18.39
CA LEU A 230 11.67 2.66 -17.65
C LEU A 230 11.75 1.47 -18.61
N ARG A 231 12.39 0.40 -18.15
CA ARG A 231 12.55 -0.85 -18.89
C ARG A 231 12.04 -2.02 -18.04
N PRO A 232 11.39 -3.03 -18.64
CA PRO A 232 11.10 -4.26 -17.92
C PRO A 232 12.39 -4.84 -17.36
N LEU A 233 12.31 -5.49 -16.20
CA LEU A 233 13.41 -6.31 -15.71
C LEU A 233 13.67 -7.40 -16.75
N GLU A 234 14.82 -7.37 -17.42
CA GLU A 234 15.23 -8.44 -18.32
C GLU A 234 15.49 -9.68 -17.46
N GLU A 235 14.74 -10.78 -17.69
CA GLU A 235 15.13 -12.07 -17.15
C GLU A 235 16.33 -12.57 -17.97
N THR A 236 17.56 -12.27 -17.56
CA THR A 236 18.67 -13.08 -18.07
C THR A 236 18.59 -14.47 -17.43
N PRO A 237 18.99 -15.55 -18.14
CA PRO A 237 19.08 -16.89 -17.55
C PRO A 237 20.00 -16.94 -16.32
N ALA A 238 20.93 -15.98 -16.18
CA ALA A 238 21.76 -15.78 -15.00
C ALA A 238 21.03 -15.03 -13.87
N ASP A 239 20.12 -14.10 -14.19
CA ASP A 239 19.28 -13.37 -13.22
C ASP A 239 18.16 -14.25 -12.62
N ALA A 240 17.79 -15.36 -13.24
CA ALA A 240 16.99 -16.39 -12.58
C ALA A 240 17.72 -17.04 -11.38
N GLU A 241 19.05 -17.01 -11.37
CA GLU A 241 19.91 -17.43 -10.26
C GLU A 241 20.46 -16.24 -9.43
N ALA A 242 20.56 -15.03 -10.01
CA ALA A 242 21.18 -13.84 -9.40
C ALA A 242 20.22 -12.67 -9.06
N GLY A 243 18.94 -12.73 -9.43
CA GLY A 243 17.90 -11.70 -9.21
C GLY A 243 17.49 -11.46 -7.76
N ALA A 244 18.34 -11.85 -6.82
CA ALA A 244 18.25 -11.57 -5.39
C ALA A 244 19.31 -10.54 -4.98
N GLY A 245 19.47 -9.46 -5.76
CA GLY A 245 20.39 -8.37 -5.48
C GLY A 245 19.67 -7.03 -5.53
N ARG A 246 19.87 -6.22 -4.49
CA ARG A 246 19.35 -4.87 -4.18
C ARG A 246 18.18 -4.85 -3.19
N LEU A 247 18.49 -5.28 -1.96
CA LEU A 247 17.84 -4.80 -0.73
C LEU A 247 18.92 -4.08 0.09
N ALA A 248 18.63 -2.87 0.59
CA ALA A 248 19.52 -2.18 1.52
C ALA A 248 19.46 -2.80 2.93
N ASP A 249 19.95 -4.05 3.06
CA ASP A 249 20.82 -4.61 4.10
C ASP A 249 21.46 -5.92 3.57
N ASP A 250 21.88 -5.88 2.30
CA ASP A 250 22.13 -7.04 1.40
C ASP A 250 23.30 -7.97 1.79
N ARG A 251 23.87 -7.84 3.00
CA ARG A 251 25.02 -8.66 3.42
C ARG A 251 24.63 -9.84 4.29
N THR A 252 23.39 -9.91 4.79
CA THR A 252 23.03 -11.01 5.70
C THR A 252 22.48 -12.20 4.94
N LEU A 253 23.08 -13.36 5.20
CA LEU A 253 22.64 -14.66 4.68
C LEU A 253 21.14 -14.93 4.98
N ALA A 254 20.60 -14.33 6.05
CA ALA A 254 19.20 -14.44 6.43
C ALA A 254 18.24 -13.75 5.44
N ALA A 255 18.56 -12.54 4.98
CA ALA A 255 17.74 -11.82 4.00
C ALA A 255 17.71 -12.55 2.64
N ALA A 256 18.85 -13.12 2.23
CA ALA A 256 18.94 -13.92 1.01
C ALA A 256 18.04 -15.17 1.06
N VAL A 257 18.05 -15.91 2.17
CA VAL A 257 17.17 -17.07 2.38
C VAL A 257 15.70 -16.64 2.39
N ALA A 258 15.37 -15.52 3.04
CA ALA A 258 14.01 -14.98 3.06
C ALA A 258 13.50 -14.68 1.64
N ARG A 259 14.27 -13.97 0.82
CA ARG A 259 13.89 -13.67 -0.58
C ARG A 259 13.64 -14.94 -1.40
N ARG A 260 14.54 -15.91 -1.34
CA ARG A 260 14.43 -17.13 -2.14
C ARG A 260 13.19 -17.94 -1.77
N LEU A 261 12.91 -18.04 -0.47
CA LEU A 261 11.70 -18.72 0.00
C LEU A 261 10.43 -17.91 -0.31
N ALA A 262 10.47 -16.57 -0.23
CA ALA A 262 9.35 -15.72 -0.61
C ALA A 262 8.98 -15.87 -2.09
N ALA A 263 9.97 -15.85 -2.99
CA ALA A 263 9.76 -16.04 -4.43
C ALA A 263 9.13 -17.41 -4.75
N GLU A 264 9.54 -18.47 -4.04
CA GLU A 264 8.95 -19.81 -4.19
C GLU A 264 7.49 -19.85 -3.75
N ILE A 265 7.19 -19.23 -2.59
CA ILE A 265 5.84 -19.12 -2.05
C ILE A 265 4.94 -18.32 -3.00
N ILE A 266 5.47 -17.29 -3.63
CA ILE A 266 4.67 -16.41 -4.49
C ILE A 266 4.42 -17.08 -5.83
N ARG A 267 5.41 -17.79 -6.38
CA ARG A 267 5.28 -18.52 -7.64
C ARG A 267 4.35 -19.72 -7.54
N SER A 268 4.36 -20.43 -6.42
CA SER A 268 3.73 -21.76 -6.31
C SER A 268 3.09 -22.08 -4.96
N GLY A 269 3.19 -21.18 -3.99
CA GLY A 269 2.74 -21.39 -2.63
C GLY A 269 1.23 -21.28 -2.49
N THR A 270 0.62 -22.33 -1.95
CA THR A 270 -0.80 -22.32 -1.57
C THR A 270 -0.96 -21.94 -0.10
N ALA A 271 -1.96 -21.13 0.24
CA ALA A 271 -2.23 -20.79 1.64
C ALA A 271 -2.47 -22.07 2.46
N GLY A 272 -1.76 -22.23 3.57
CA GLY A 272 -1.79 -23.45 4.37
C GLY A 272 -0.79 -24.53 3.91
N GLN A 273 -0.07 -24.33 2.80
CA GLN A 273 1.00 -25.22 2.36
C GLN A 273 2.12 -25.26 3.39
N ARG A 274 2.57 -26.47 3.70
CA ARG A 274 3.73 -26.68 4.56
C ARG A 274 5.01 -26.59 3.73
N LEU A 275 5.96 -25.78 4.19
CA LEU A 275 7.27 -25.56 3.56
C LEU A 275 8.37 -26.48 4.10
N GLY A 276 8.07 -27.24 5.16
CA GLY A 276 9.02 -28.13 5.83
C GLY A 276 9.24 -27.76 7.30
N SER A 277 10.11 -28.52 7.97
CA SER A 277 10.60 -28.23 9.31
C SER A 277 11.74 -27.19 9.29
N GLU A 278 12.05 -26.57 10.43
CA GLU A 278 13.26 -25.72 10.53
C GLU A 278 14.52 -26.49 10.14
N TRP A 279 14.55 -27.81 10.36
CA TRP A 279 15.71 -28.64 10.03
C TRP A 279 15.82 -28.84 8.51
N ASP A 280 14.73 -29.22 7.85
CA ASP A 280 14.67 -29.43 6.40
C ASP A 280 15.07 -28.16 5.65
N LEU A 281 14.63 -26.99 6.14
CA LEU A 281 14.98 -25.69 5.55
C LEU A 281 16.45 -25.30 5.82
N CYS A 282 17.03 -25.66 6.98
CA CYS A 282 18.46 -25.44 7.21
C CYS A 282 19.32 -26.26 6.25
N GLU A 283 18.93 -27.51 6.02
CA GLU A 283 19.61 -28.42 5.08
C GLU A 283 19.46 -27.93 3.64
N ARG A 284 18.22 -27.61 3.23
CA ARG A 284 17.91 -27.15 1.86
C ARG A 284 18.64 -25.85 1.48
N PHE A 285 18.74 -24.90 2.42
CA PHE A 285 19.39 -23.61 2.17
C PHE A 285 20.85 -23.57 2.62
N SER A 286 21.41 -24.67 3.14
CA SER A 286 22.77 -24.76 3.66
C SER A 286 23.12 -23.63 4.65
N VAL A 287 22.22 -23.33 5.58
CA VAL A 287 22.38 -22.23 6.56
C VAL A 287 22.27 -22.70 8.00
N SER A 288 22.85 -21.92 8.91
CA SER A 288 22.69 -22.16 10.35
C SER A 288 21.24 -21.96 10.80
N ARG A 289 20.83 -22.65 11.87
CA ARG A 289 19.52 -22.44 12.51
C ARG A 289 19.27 -20.99 12.94
N LEU A 290 20.31 -20.26 13.35
CA LEU A 290 20.18 -18.87 13.75
C LEU A 290 19.82 -17.98 12.55
N THR A 291 20.51 -18.19 11.43
CA THR A 291 20.26 -17.51 10.15
C THR A 291 18.88 -17.84 9.62
N LEU A 292 18.48 -19.12 9.62
CA LEU A 292 17.15 -19.51 9.17
C LEU A 292 16.07 -18.88 10.05
N ARG A 293 16.25 -18.80 11.37
CA ARG A 293 15.28 -18.14 12.25
C ARG A 293 15.15 -16.65 12.00
N GLN A 294 16.24 -15.97 11.65
CA GLN A 294 16.17 -14.58 11.20
C GLN A 294 15.40 -14.47 9.87
N ALA A 295 15.69 -15.34 8.91
CA ALA A 295 14.95 -15.38 7.63
C ALA A 295 13.45 -15.65 7.82
N ILE A 296 13.10 -16.62 8.67
CA ILE A 296 11.71 -16.94 9.02
C ILE A 296 11.04 -15.76 9.71
N ARG A 297 11.74 -15.01 10.59
CA ARG A 297 11.18 -13.80 11.20
C ARG A 297 10.83 -12.76 10.13
N LEU A 298 11.74 -12.47 9.20
CA LEU A 298 11.47 -11.55 8.08
C LEU A 298 10.25 -11.99 7.25
N LEU A 299 10.13 -13.29 6.97
CA LEU A 299 8.97 -13.85 6.27
C LEU A 299 7.67 -13.83 7.10
N GLN A 300 7.78 -13.98 8.42
CA GLN A 300 6.64 -13.85 9.33
C GLN A 300 6.18 -12.40 9.47
N ASP A 301 7.12 -11.46 9.46
CA ASP A 301 6.88 -10.04 9.58
C ASP A 301 6.24 -9.48 8.30
N SER A 302 6.70 -9.91 7.12
CA SER A 302 6.02 -9.66 5.84
C SER A 302 4.68 -10.40 5.72
N GLY A 303 4.39 -11.34 6.62
CA GLY A 303 3.13 -12.08 6.67
C GLY A 303 3.02 -13.19 5.63
N LEU A 304 4.13 -13.59 4.99
CA LEU A 304 4.18 -14.66 4.00
C LEU A 304 4.11 -16.06 4.62
N VAL A 305 4.55 -16.23 5.87
CA VAL A 305 4.56 -17.53 6.56
C VAL A 305 4.15 -17.45 8.02
N GLU A 306 3.78 -18.58 8.62
CA GLU A 306 3.65 -18.76 10.06
C GLU A 306 4.30 -20.05 10.54
N CYS A 307 4.85 -20.01 11.76
CA CYS A 307 5.23 -21.24 12.45
C CYS A 307 4.06 -21.74 13.30
N ARG A 308 3.60 -22.96 13.00
CA ARG A 308 2.66 -23.71 13.86
C ARG A 308 3.46 -24.60 14.80
N ARG A 309 3.14 -24.60 16.11
CA ARG A 309 3.81 -25.45 17.12
C ARG A 309 3.17 -26.83 17.18
N GLY A 310 3.94 -27.89 17.44
CA GLY A 310 3.48 -29.28 17.63
C GLY A 310 4.24 -30.33 16.82
N ARG A 311 4.16 -31.61 17.20
CA ARG A 311 4.76 -32.73 16.44
C ARG A 311 4.11 -32.79 15.05
N GLY A 312 4.92 -32.60 14.01
CA GLY A 312 4.45 -32.55 12.62
C GLY A 312 4.00 -31.17 12.13
N ASN A 313 4.09 -30.12 12.95
CA ASN A 313 3.81 -28.74 12.52
C ASN A 313 5.12 -28.02 12.18
N GLY A 314 5.15 -27.37 11.00
CA GLY A 314 6.34 -26.72 10.43
C GLY A 314 6.09 -25.27 10.05
N LEU A 315 6.94 -24.75 9.16
CA LEU A 315 6.71 -23.46 8.51
C LEU A 315 5.57 -23.63 7.50
N VAL A 316 4.56 -22.78 7.58
CA VAL A 316 3.36 -22.85 6.74
C VAL A 316 3.17 -21.53 6.00
N VAL A 317 2.85 -21.59 4.71
CA VAL A 317 2.50 -20.43 3.89
C VAL A 317 1.23 -19.78 4.44
N ARG A 318 1.33 -18.49 4.78
CA ARG A 318 0.16 -17.66 5.05
C ARG A 318 -0.45 -17.20 3.72
N ASN A 319 -1.73 -16.85 3.77
CA ASN A 319 -2.37 -16.21 2.62
C ASN A 319 -1.56 -14.96 2.24
N HIS A 320 -0.90 -14.99 1.08
CA HIS A 320 0.15 -14.05 0.64
C HIS A 320 -0.39 -12.66 0.28
N ARG A 321 -1.52 -12.25 0.85
CA ARG A 321 -2.26 -11.05 0.48
C ARG A 321 -1.80 -9.82 1.26
N GLY A 322 -0.53 -9.73 1.66
CA GLY A 322 0.04 -8.52 2.26
C GLY A 322 -0.47 -8.16 3.67
N THR A 323 -0.94 -9.13 4.46
CA THR A 323 -1.42 -8.86 5.83
C THR A 323 -0.37 -8.17 6.70
N GLY A 324 0.92 -8.55 6.60
CA GLY A 324 2.01 -7.89 7.32
C GLY A 324 2.17 -6.43 6.88
N SER A 325 2.24 -6.21 5.57
CA SER A 325 2.29 -4.90 4.92
C SER A 325 1.13 -3.98 5.34
N ILE A 326 -0.10 -4.50 5.44
CA ILE A 326 -1.26 -3.73 5.90
C ILE A 326 -1.05 -3.28 7.35
N ARG A 327 -0.52 -4.13 8.24
CA ARG A 327 -0.24 -3.73 9.63
C ARG A 327 0.84 -2.67 9.74
N LEU A 328 1.88 -2.75 8.90
CA LEU A 328 2.93 -1.73 8.83
C LEU A 328 2.37 -0.39 8.39
N ALA A 329 1.56 -0.40 7.33
CA ALA A 329 0.86 0.80 6.86
C ALA A 329 -0.07 1.37 7.94
N LEU A 330 -0.90 0.53 8.59
CA LEU A 330 -1.77 0.95 9.68
C LEU A 330 -0.98 1.61 10.82
N ALA A 331 0.11 0.99 11.27
CA ALA A 331 0.97 1.53 12.30
C ALA A 331 1.53 2.92 11.93
N TYR A 332 2.00 3.08 10.69
CA TYR A 332 2.43 4.37 10.18
C TYR A 332 1.31 5.41 10.23
N LEU A 333 0.12 5.10 9.68
CA LEU A 333 -1.01 6.03 9.64
C LEU A 333 -1.50 6.42 11.05
N ILE A 334 -1.53 5.47 11.98
CA ILE A 334 -1.84 5.71 13.39
C ILE A 334 -0.82 6.68 14.00
N SER A 335 0.48 6.47 13.76
CA SER A 335 1.53 7.33 14.31
C SER A 335 1.49 8.78 13.77
N LYS A 336 0.83 8.96 12.63
CA LYS A 336 0.65 10.25 11.95
C LYS A 336 -0.71 10.89 12.24
N ASP A 337 -1.53 10.27 13.08
CA ASP A 337 -2.86 10.75 13.47
C ASP A 337 -3.73 11.07 12.24
N MET A 338 -3.72 10.16 11.26
CA MET A 338 -4.43 10.38 10.00
C MET A 338 -5.94 10.43 10.22
N ASN A 339 -6.61 11.43 9.63
CA ASN A 339 -8.06 11.53 9.65
C ASN A 339 -8.71 10.33 8.90
N PRO A 340 -9.58 9.52 9.54
CA PRO A 340 -10.26 8.41 8.90
C PRO A 340 -11.12 8.81 7.69
N LEU A 341 -11.70 10.02 7.68
CA LEU A 341 -12.45 10.54 6.53
C LEU A 341 -11.54 10.79 5.33
N ALA A 342 -10.34 11.33 5.55
CA ALA A 342 -9.35 11.51 4.51
C ALA A 342 -8.92 10.16 3.90
N ALA A 343 -8.80 9.12 4.73
CA ALA A 343 -8.51 7.76 4.24
C ALA A 343 -9.62 7.23 3.31
N GLY A 344 -10.90 7.47 3.64
CA GLY A 344 -12.04 7.13 2.77
C GLY A 344 -12.03 7.91 1.45
N THR A 345 -11.67 9.19 1.48
CA THR A 345 -11.54 10.03 0.27
C THR A 345 -10.42 9.55 -0.64
N ILE A 346 -9.23 9.28 -0.10
CA ILE A 346 -8.08 8.75 -0.85
C ILE A 346 -8.40 7.37 -1.43
N LEU A 347 -9.02 6.49 -0.64
CA LEU A 347 -9.47 5.17 -1.09
C LEU A 347 -10.41 5.29 -2.28
N PHE A 348 -11.39 6.19 -2.21
CA PHE A 348 -12.34 6.41 -3.29
C PHE A 348 -11.65 6.94 -4.56
N GLN A 349 -10.76 7.93 -4.42
CA GLN A 349 -10.00 8.50 -5.55
C GLN A 349 -9.15 7.44 -6.24
N LEU A 350 -8.43 6.62 -5.47
CA LEU A 350 -7.64 5.51 -5.98
C LEU A 350 -8.52 4.49 -6.72
N ASN A 351 -9.68 4.15 -6.15
CA ASN A 351 -10.63 3.21 -6.75
C ASN A 351 -11.35 3.74 -8.01
N CYS A 352 -11.31 5.04 -8.32
CA CYS A 352 -11.87 5.56 -9.58
C CYS A 352 -11.01 5.19 -10.81
N PHE A 353 -9.72 4.94 -10.64
CA PHE A 353 -8.81 4.59 -11.73
C PHE A 353 -8.88 3.10 -12.13
N ILE A 354 -9.01 2.22 -11.12
CA ILE A 354 -8.99 0.77 -11.28
C ILE A 354 -10.04 0.22 -12.28
N PRO A 355 -11.30 0.71 -12.32
CA PRO A 355 -12.31 0.24 -13.27
C PRO A 355 -11.88 0.28 -14.74
N ALA A 356 -11.13 1.30 -15.17
CA ALA A 356 -10.67 1.42 -16.55
C ALA A 356 -9.75 0.26 -16.93
N LEU A 357 -8.81 -0.08 -16.06
CA LEU A 357 -7.91 -1.23 -16.22
C LEU A 357 -8.70 -2.54 -16.16
N ALA A 358 -9.59 -2.67 -15.17
CA ALA A 358 -10.38 -3.87 -14.92
C ALA A 358 -11.22 -4.26 -16.13
N VAL A 359 -12.01 -3.33 -16.67
CA VAL A 359 -12.88 -3.61 -17.81
C VAL A 359 -12.04 -3.89 -19.06
N SER A 360 -10.95 -3.15 -19.28
CA SER A 360 -10.07 -3.36 -20.44
C SER A 360 -9.38 -4.73 -20.45
N ARG A 361 -9.04 -5.26 -19.27
CA ARG A 361 -8.37 -6.56 -19.10
C ARG A 361 -9.32 -7.74 -18.95
N ALA A 362 -10.55 -7.51 -18.51
CA ALA A 362 -11.49 -8.58 -18.22
C ALA A 362 -12.02 -9.29 -19.48
N ASP A 363 -12.06 -10.62 -19.41
CA ASP A 363 -12.73 -11.46 -20.41
C ASP A 363 -14.27 -11.34 -20.35
N ALA A 364 -14.96 -11.95 -21.31
CA ALA A 364 -16.42 -11.87 -21.40
C ALA A 364 -17.15 -12.47 -20.18
N ALA A 365 -16.62 -13.53 -19.56
CA ALA A 365 -17.22 -14.17 -18.39
C ALA A 365 -17.01 -13.32 -17.13
N GLN A 366 -15.81 -12.78 -16.96
CA GLN A 366 -15.43 -11.86 -15.91
C GLN A 366 -16.27 -10.58 -15.94
N ARG A 367 -16.47 -9.98 -17.11
CA ARG A 367 -17.34 -8.80 -17.28
C ARG A 367 -18.79 -9.09 -16.93
N LYS A 368 -19.33 -10.22 -17.39
CA LYS A 368 -20.69 -10.66 -17.02
C LYS A 368 -20.84 -10.84 -15.51
N ASN A 369 -19.80 -11.31 -14.81
CA ASN A 369 -19.81 -11.41 -13.36
C ASN A 369 -19.77 -10.03 -12.68
N LEU A 370 -18.96 -9.10 -13.20
CA LEU A 370 -18.90 -7.72 -12.72
C LEU A 370 -20.24 -7.00 -12.91
N GLU A 371 -20.88 -7.14 -14.09
CA GLU A 371 -22.21 -6.61 -14.38
C GLU A 371 -23.26 -7.12 -13.39
N LYS A 372 -23.29 -8.44 -13.15
CA LYS A 372 -24.21 -9.05 -12.18
C LYS A 372 -24.01 -8.50 -10.78
N LEU A 373 -22.76 -8.35 -10.34
CA LEU A 373 -22.44 -7.80 -9.02
C LEU A 373 -22.89 -6.35 -8.91
N LEU A 374 -22.59 -5.52 -9.92
CA LEU A 374 -22.99 -4.12 -9.97
C LEU A 374 -24.52 -3.97 -9.95
N SER A 375 -25.24 -4.71 -10.80
CA SER A 375 -26.70 -4.68 -10.84
C SER A 375 -27.33 -5.15 -9.53
N ARG A 376 -26.72 -6.12 -8.83
CA ARG A 376 -27.18 -6.54 -7.50
C ARG A 376 -27.03 -5.43 -6.46
N ILE A 377 -25.97 -4.64 -6.53
CA ILE A 377 -25.73 -3.52 -5.61
C ILE A 377 -26.72 -2.39 -5.90
N GLU A 378 -26.86 -2.00 -7.17
CA GLU A 378 -27.77 -0.93 -7.60
C GLU A 378 -29.24 -1.23 -7.29
N ALA A 379 -29.64 -2.52 -7.33
CA ALA A 379 -31.00 -2.94 -6.99
C ALA A 379 -31.33 -2.79 -5.48
N ASN A 380 -30.34 -2.55 -4.62
CA ASN A 380 -30.52 -2.39 -3.19
C ASN A 380 -30.26 -0.93 -2.78
N ASP A 381 -31.31 -0.20 -2.36
CA ASP A 381 -31.16 1.14 -1.78
C ASP A 381 -31.83 1.21 -0.41
N PRO A 382 -31.09 1.43 0.70
CA PRO A 382 -29.63 1.56 0.78
C PRO A 382 -28.91 0.18 0.67
N PHE A 383 -27.76 0.12 -0.01
CA PHE A 383 -26.98 -1.12 -0.21
C PHE A 383 -26.03 -1.42 0.96
N ASP A 384 -25.67 -2.70 1.17
CA ASP A 384 -24.67 -3.10 2.18
C ASP A 384 -23.27 -2.61 1.76
N ARG A 385 -22.59 -1.86 2.64
CA ARG A 385 -21.22 -1.37 2.41
C ARG A 385 -20.23 -2.50 2.11
N TYR A 386 -20.48 -3.70 2.62
CA TYR A 386 -19.68 -4.89 2.31
C TYR A 386 -19.80 -5.31 0.84
N ASP A 387 -20.95 -5.09 0.20
CA ASP A 387 -21.09 -5.37 -1.24
C ASP A 387 -20.28 -4.40 -2.09
N LEU A 388 -20.14 -3.14 -1.67
CA LEU A 388 -19.22 -2.19 -2.29
C LEU A 388 -17.76 -2.65 -2.14
N LEU A 389 -17.35 -3.14 -0.97
CA LEU A 389 -16.01 -3.70 -0.77
C LEU A 389 -15.77 -4.90 -1.71
N ARG A 390 -16.76 -5.78 -1.88
CA ARG A 390 -16.68 -6.92 -2.83
C ARG A 390 -16.57 -6.45 -4.27
N LEU A 391 -17.30 -5.41 -4.65
CA LEU A 391 -17.20 -4.80 -5.98
C LEU A 391 -15.80 -4.24 -6.23
N VAL A 392 -15.27 -3.46 -5.29
CA VAL A 392 -13.91 -2.91 -5.37
C VAL A 392 -12.87 -4.02 -5.50
N HIS A 393 -12.95 -5.07 -4.67
CA HIS A 393 -12.00 -6.19 -4.76
C HIS A 393 -12.12 -6.97 -6.08
N CYS A 394 -13.34 -7.17 -6.59
CA CYS A 394 -13.56 -7.76 -7.91
C CYS A 394 -12.91 -6.92 -9.00
N VAL A 395 -13.12 -5.59 -8.98
CA VAL A 395 -12.51 -4.65 -9.92
C VAL A 395 -10.97 -4.67 -9.83
N SER A 396 -10.38 -4.63 -8.63
CA SER A 396 -8.92 -4.72 -8.45
C SER A 396 -8.32 -6.03 -8.95
N THR A 397 -9.01 -7.15 -8.74
CA THR A 397 -8.57 -8.46 -9.23
C THR A 397 -8.57 -8.49 -10.77
N LEU A 398 -9.63 -7.97 -11.40
CA LEU A 398 -9.72 -7.90 -12.86
C LEU A 398 -8.71 -6.92 -13.47
N ALA A 399 -8.37 -5.86 -12.73
CA ALA A 399 -7.36 -4.91 -13.15
C ALA A 399 -5.94 -5.47 -13.10
N ASP A 400 -5.70 -6.65 -12.50
CA ASP A 400 -4.35 -7.20 -12.30
C ASP A 400 -3.39 -6.15 -11.70
N SER A 401 -3.84 -5.43 -10.67
CA SER A 401 -3.05 -4.37 -10.03
C SER A 401 -2.81 -4.71 -8.55
N PRO A 402 -1.81 -5.57 -8.25
CA PRO A 402 -1.52 -5.99 -6.88
C PRO A 402 -1.13 -4.83 -5.96
N ILE A 403 -0.51 -3.78 -6.52
CA ILE A 403 -0.12 -2.57 -5.79
C ILE A 403 -1.36 -1.79 -5.34
N LEU A 404 -2.27 -1.49 -6.27
CA LEU A 404 -3.49 -0.77 -5.96
C LEU A 404 -4.43 -1.59 -5.07
N ASP A 405 -4.50 -2.91 -5.22
CA ASP A 405 -5.26 -3.78 -4.29
C ASP A 405 -4.75 -3.64 -2.85
N LEU A 406 -3.43 -3.74 -2.63
CA LEU A 406 -2.86 -3.59 -1.30
C LEU A 406 -3.10 -2.20 -0.73
N PHE A 407 -2.88 -1.15 -1.52
CA PHE A 407 -3.10 0.24 -1.09
C PHE A 407 -4.57 0.49 -0.71
N SER A 408 -5.51 0.03 -1.53
CA SER A 408 -6.95 0.10 -1.21
C SER A 408 -7.29 -0.66 0.06
N ARG A 409 -6.67 -1.82 0.31
CA ARG A 409 -6.91 -2.61 1.52
C ARG A 409 -6.28 -1.99 2.77
N CYS A 410 -5.12 -1.34 2.66
CA CYS A 410 -4.53 -0.55 3.74
C CYS A 410 -5.48 0.57 4.18
N LEU A 411 -5.99 1.35 3.23
CA LEU A 411 -6.91 2.46 3.50
C LEU A 411 -8.28 1.96 4.00
N SER A 412 -8.82 0.90 3.41
CA SER A 412 -10.06 0.27 3.85
C SER A 412 -9.96 -0.26 5.27
N ALA A 413 -8.84 -0.90 5.62
CA ALA A 413 -8.59 -1.39 6.98
C ALA A 413 -8.46 -0.22 7.97
N TYR A 414 -7.80 0.87 7.59
CA TYR A 414 -7.64 2.05 8.44
C TYR A 414 -8.98 2.74 8.72
N GLU A 415 -9.74 3.04 7.66
CA GLU A 415 -11.08 3.64 7.77
C GLU A 415 -12.01 2.75 8.59
N ALA A 416 -12.04 1.44 8.30
CA ALA A 416 -12.85 0.47 9.04
C ALA A 416 -12.58 0.48 10.54
N ARG A 417 -11.31 0.65 10.92
CA ARG A 417 -10.86 0.59 12.30
C ARG A 417 -11.15 1.86 13.09
N PHE A 418 -11.00 3.02 12.48
CA PHE A 418 -11.01 4.31 13.19
C PHE A 418 -12.17 5.24 12.83
N HIS A 419 -13.11 4.79 11.99
CA HIS A 419 -14.37 5.50 11.75
C HIS A 419 -15.53 4.81 12.50
N PRO A 420 -15.70 5.06 13.83
CA PRO A 420 -16.61 4.32 14.70
C PRO A 420 -18.09 4.36 14.27
N SER A 421 -18.48 5.34 13.44
CA SER A 421 -19.82 5.53 12.91
C SER A 421 -19.97 5.04 11.46
N LEU A 422 -19.21 4.03 11.04
CA LEU A 422 -19.36 3.45 9.69
C LEU A 422 -20.74 2.83 9.51
N VAL A 423 -21.58 3.53 8.76
CA VAL A 423 -22.93 3.08 8.44
C VAL A 423 -22.85 1.78 7.65
N HIS A 424 -23.61 0.78 8.12
CA HIS A 424 -23.64 -0.55 7.50
C HIS A 424 -24.29 -0.54 6.12
N ARG A 425 -25.23 0.40 5.90
CA ARG A 425 -25.88 0.61 4.61
C ARG A 425 -25.66 2.03 4.11
N LEU A 426 -25.37 2.16 2.83
CA LEU A 426 -25.15 3.44 2.17
C LEU A 426 -26.31 3.71 1.20
N PRO A 427 -26.90 4.92 1.20
CA PRO A 427 -27.83 5.31 0.16
C PRO A 427 -27.17 5.21 -1.22
N ALA A 428 -27.91 4.76 -2.24
CA ALA A 428 -27.39 4.53 -3.58
C ALA A 428 -26.75 5.78 -4.20
N ASN A 429 -27.27 6.98 -3.87
CA ASN A 429 -26.76 8.25 -4.36
C ASN A 429 -25.30 8.55 -3.91
N VAL A 430 -24.82 7.94 -2.82
CA VAL A 430 -23.47 8.18 -2.29
C VAL A 430 -22.39 7.68 -3.25
N HIS A 431 -22.65 6.63 -4.02
CA HIS A 431 -21.71 6.05 -4.98
C HIS A 431 -22.21 6.08 -6.43
N ALA A 432 -23.26 6.86 -6.72
CA ALA A 432 -23.89 6.89 -8.04
C ALA A 432 -22.91 7.22 -9.18
N SER A 433 -21.95 8.14 -9.01
CA SER A 433 -20.97 8.41 -10.09
C SER A 433 -19.98 7.27 -10.28
N TYR A 434 -19.63 6.53 -9.23
CA TYR A 434 -18.79 5.34 -9.36
C TYR A 434 -19.54 4.22 -10.09
N PHE A 435 -20.80 3.96 -9.74
CA PHE A 435 -21.62 2.96 -10.43
C PHE A 435 -21.83 3.32 -11.91
N ARG A 436 -22.13 4.59 -12.21
CA ARG A 436 -22.21 5.10 -13.59
C ARG A 436 -20.90 4.96 -14.35
N LEU A 437 -19.76 5.19 -13.70
CA LEU A 437 -18.44 4.98 -14.31
C LEU A 437 -18.27 3.52 -14.74
N VAL A 438 -18.46 2.57 -13.83
CA VAL A 438 -18.29 1.14 -14.12
C VAL A 438 -19.26 0.70 -15.22
N ARG A 439 -20.52 1.15 -15.18
CA ARG A 439 -21.53 0.86 -16.21
C ARG A 439 -21.10 1.39 -17.59
N ASN A 440 -20.73 2.66 -17.67
CA ASN A 440 -20.30 3.29 -18.93
C ASN A 440 -19.06 2.60 -19.53
N LEU A 441 -18.12 2.19 -18.68
CA LEU A 441 -16.95 1.42 -19.13
C LEU A 441 -17.35 0.05 -19.69
N LEU A 442 -18.25 -0.69 -19.01
CA LEU A 442 -18.75 -1.99 -19.47
C LEU A 442 -19.50 -1.89 -20.80
N ASP A 443 -20.32 -0.84 -20.98
CA ASP A 443 -21.14 -0.65 -22.18
C ASP A 443 -20.30 -0.26 -23.41
N ARG A 444 -19.23 0.52 -23.21
CA ARG A 444 -18.44 1.10 -24.30
C ARG A 444 -17.22 0.30 -24.70
N LEU A 445 -16.52 -0.31 -23.75
CA LEU A 445 -15.30 -1.07 -24.03
C LEU A 445 -15.69 -2.49 -24.47
N PRO A 446 -15.51 -2.94 -25.71
CA PRO A 446 -15.66 -4.34 -26.08
C PRO A 446 -14.51 -5.18 -25.48
N ALA A 447 -14.69 -6.50 -25.38
CA ALA A 447 -13.70 -7.40 -24.76
C ALA A 447 -12.37 -7.38 -25.54
N GLY A 448 -11.25 -7.18 -24.83
CA GLY A 448 -9.90 -7.41 -25.36
C GLY A 448 -9.34 -6.39 -26.38
N LYS A 449 -9.90 -5.17 -26.50
CA LYS A 449 -9.34 -4.12 -27.38
C LYS A 449 -8.61 -3.03 -26.58
N GLY A 450 -7.28 -3.00 -26.67
CA GLY A 450 -6.43 -2.05 -25.95
C GLY A 450 -6.52 -0.58 -26.41
N GLY A 451 -7.07 -0.30 -27.60
CA GLY A 451 -7.15 1.06 -28.17
C GLY A 451 -8.09 2.03 -27.45
N GLU A 452 -8.91 1.54 -26.51
CA GLU A 452 -9.89 2.36 -25.78
C GLU A 452 -9.49 2.65 -24.32
N LEU A 453 -8.29 2.21 -23.91
CA LEU A 453 -7.79 2.39 -22.55
C LEU A 453 -7.56 3.87 -22.19
N ASP A 454 -7.03 4.67 -23.12
CA ASP A 454 -6.81 6.11 -22.88
C ASP A 454 -8.12 6.85 -22.65
N TRP A 455 -9.16 6.51 -23.43
CA TRP A 455 -10.50 7.03 -23.21
C TRP A 455 -11.06 6.59 -21.85
N ALA A 456 -10.87 5.32 -21.47
CA ALA A 456 -11.33 4.79 -20.19
C ALA A 456 -10.65 5.50 -19.01
N LYS A 457 -9.34 5.69 -19.07
CA LYS A 457 -8.54 6.44 -18.08
C LYS A 457 -8.99 7.90 -18.00
N ALA A 458 -9.30 8.54 -19.13
CA ALA A 458 -9.84 9.90 -19.17
C ALA A 458 -11.27 9.98 -18.59
N ALA A 459 -12.12 8.98 -18.82
CA ALA A 459 -13.46 8.90 -18.21
C ALA A 459 -13.38 8.73 -16.69
N SER A 460 -12.52 7.83 -16.21
CA SER A 460 -12.20 7.67 -14.78
C SER A 460 -11.70 8.97 -14.15
N SER A 461 -10.80 9.68 -14.84
CA SER A 461 -10.25 10.96 -14.39
C SER A 461 -11.32 12.06 -14.28
N ARG A 462 -12.30 12.11 -15.18
CA ARG A 462 -13.43 13.06 -15.10
C ARG A 462 -14.36 12.78 -13.93
N VAL A 463 -14.72 11.53 -13.70
CA VAL A 463 -15.56 11.14 -12.56
C VAL A 463 -14.86 11.46 -11.24
N MET A 464 -13.55 11.25 -11.18
CA MET A 464 -12.71 11.65 -10.05
C MET A 464 -12.78 13.18 -9.83
N LEU A 465 -12.66 14.00 -10.88
CA LEU A 465 -12.78 15.47 -10.81
C LEU A 465 -14.15 15.97 -10.35
N GLU A 466 -15.23 15.45 -10.94
CA GLU A 466 -16.61 15.79 -10.55
C GLU A 466 -16.84 15.52 -9.06
N MET A 467 -16.32 14.38 -8.58
CA MET A 467 -16.44 13.96 -7.20
C MET A 467 -15.64 14.86 -6.25
N SER A 468 -14.38 15.17 -6.58
CA SER A 468 -13.54 16.08 -5.79
C SER A 468 -14.17 17.47 -5.61
N ARG A 469 -14.99 17.93 -6.56
CA ARG A 469 -15.73 19.20 -6.45
C ARG A 469 -17.02 19.08 -5.62
N SER A 470 -17.67 17.92 -5.63
CA SER A 470 -18.94 17.67 -4.94
C SER A 470 -18.82 17.22 -3.48
N ARG A 471 -17.62 16.79 -3.05
CA ARG A 471 -17.28 16.42 -1.67
C ARG A 471 -15.94 17.05 -1.29
N PRO A 472 -15.93 18.30 -0.82
CA PRO A 472 -14.74 18.83 -0.17
C PRO A 472 -14.45 17.99 1.08
N ILE A 473 -13.17 17.73 1.29
CA ILE A 473 -12.59 16.97 2.41
C ILE A 473 -13.16 17.41 3.76
#